data_AF-O94927-F1
#
_entry.id   AF-O94927-F1
#
_cell.length_a   1.000
_cell.length_b   1.000
_cell.length_c   1.000
_cell.angle_alpha   90.00
_cell.angle_beta   90.00
_cell.angle_gamma   90.00
#
_symmetry.space_group_name_H-M   'P 1'
#
loop_
_entity.id
_entity.type
_entity.pdbx_description
1 polymer ?
#
loop_
_entity_poly.entity_id
_entity_poly.type
_entity_poly.pdbx_seq_one_letter_code
_entity_poly.pdbx_strand_id
1 'polypeptide(L)'
;MELAQEARELGCWAVEEMGVPVAARAPESTLRRLCLGQGADIWAYILQHVHSQRTVKKIRGNLLWYGHQDSPQVRRKLELEAAVTRLRAEIQELDQSLELMERDTEAQDTAMEQARQHTQDTQRRALLLRAQAGAMRRQQHTLRDPMQRLQNQLRRLQDMERKAKVDVTFGSLTSAALGLEPVVLRDVRTACTLRAQFLQNLLLPQAKRGSLPTPHDDHFGTSYQQWLSSVETLLTNHPPGHVLAALEHLAAEREAEIRSLCSGDGLGDTEISRPQAPDQSDSSQTLPSMVHLIQEGWRTVGVLVSQRSTLLKERQVLTQRLQGLVEEVERRVLGSSERQVLILGLRRCCLWTELKALHDQSQELQDAAGHRQLLLRELQAKQQRILHWRQLVEETQEQVRLLIKGNSASKTRLCRSPGEVLALVQRKVVPTFEAVAPQSRELLRCLEEEVRHLPHILLGTLLRHRPGELKPLPTVLPSIHQLHPASPRGSSFIALSHKLGLPPGKASELLLPAAASLRQDLLLLQDQRSLWCWDLLHMKTSLPPGLPTQELLQIQASQEKQQKENLGQALKRLEKLLKQALERIPELQGIVGDWWEQPGQAALSEELCQGLSLPQWRLRWVQAQGALQKLCS
;
A
#
# COMPACT_ATOMS: atom_id res chain seq x y z
N MET A 1 -100.87 54.33 -67.89
CA MET A 1 -101.74 53.89 -66.77
C MET A 1 -102.05 52.40 -66.84
N GLU A 2 -101.67 51.69 -67.90
CA GLU A 2 -102.05 50.28 -68.16
C GLU A 2 -101.32 49.26 -67.26
N LEU A 3 -100.01 49.42 -67.00
CA LEU A 3 -99.23 48.45 -66.20
C LEU A 3 -99.71 48.24 -64.75
N ALA A 4 -100.25 49.29 -64.12
CA ALA A 4 -100.81 49.18 -62.76
C ALA A 4 -102.16 48.46 -62.75
N GLN A 5 -102.87 48.48 -63.89
CA GLN A 5 -104.14 47.82 -64.07
C GLN A 5 -103.94 46.34 -64.40
N GLU A 6 -103.02 46.01 -65.31
CA GLU A 6 -102.62 44.62 -65.61
C GLU A 6 -102.10 43.88 -64.38
N ALA A 7 -101.29 44.53 -63.52
CA ALA A 7 -100.79 43.90 -62.29
C ALA A 7 -101.92 43.62 -61.26
N ARG A 8 -102.98 44.45 -61.25
CA ARG A 8 -104.18 44.20 -60.42
C ARG A 8 -105.03 43.09 -61.01
N GLU A 9 -105.25 43.10 -62.32
CA GLU A 9 -105.96 42.05 -63.06
C GLU A 9 -105.25 40.70 -62.90
N LEU A 10 -103.91 40.65 -62.95
CA LEU A 10 -103.12 39.44 -62.66
C LEU A 10 -103.33 38.94 -61.23
N GLY A 11 -103.40 39.86 -60.27
CA GLY A 11 -103.64 39.55 -58.88
C GLY A 11 -105.07 39.03 -58.62
N CYS A 12 -106.07 39.59 -59.30
CA CYS A 12 -107.45 39.10 -59.26
C CYS A 12 -107.58 37.75 -59.95
N TRP A 13 -107.03 37.61 -61.16
CA TRP A 13 -106.96 36.35 -61.92
C TRP A 13 -106.28 35.24 -61.12
N ALA A 14 -105.19 35.53 -60.39
CA ALA A 14 -104.52 34.54 -59.54
C ALA A 14 -105.39 34.07 -58.37
N VAL A 15 -106.28 34.91 -57.85
CA VAL A 15 -107.20 34.55 -56.76
C VAL A 15 -108.42 33.81 -57.32
N GLU A 16 -109.03 34.33 -58.38
CA GLU A 16 -110.28 33.85 -58.96
C GLU A 16 -110.09 32.59 -59.82
N GLU A 17 -109.09 32.57 -60.71
CA GLU A 17 -108.88 31.48 -61.67
C GLU A 17 -107.84 30.45 -61.20
N MET A 18 -106.83 30.86 -60.42
CA MET A 18 -105.75 29.98 -59.94
C MET A 18 -105.94 29.45 -58.50
N GLY A 19 -106.92 29.98 -57.76
CA GLY A 19 -107.19 29.56 -56.38
C GLY A 19 -106.03 29.83 -55.42
N VAL A 20 -105.22 30.86 -55.69
CA VAL A 20 -104.09 31.24 -54.82
C VAL A 20 -104.65 31.80 -53.51
N PRO A 21 -104.29 31.23 -52.34
CA PRO A 21 -104.69 31.77 -51.05
C PRO A 21 -104.23 33.22 -50.93
N VAL A 22 -105.05 34.11 -50.36
CA VAL A 22 -104.70 35.54 -50.18
C VAL A 22 -103.36 35.72 -49.47
N ALA A 23 -102.98 34.78 -48.59
CA ALA A 23 -101.71 34.75 -47.88
C ALA A 23 -100.48 34.42 -48.76
N ALA A 24 -100.67 33.79 -49.91
CA ALA A 24 -99.61 33.41 -50.85
C ALA A 24 -99.54 34.37 -52.07
N ARG A 25 -100.29 35.48 -52.04
CA ARG A 25 -100.31 36.48 -53.12
C ARG A 25 -98.96 37.17 -53.20
N ALA A 26 -98.33 37.12 -54.39
CA ALA A 26 -97.10 37.86 -54.64
C ALA A 26 -97.35 39.37 -54.47
N PRO A 27 -96.38 40.13 -53.90
CA PRO A 27 -96.53 41.57 -53.74
C PRO A 27 -96.70 42.26 -55.10
N GLU A 28 -97.44 43.36 -55.13
CA GLU A 28 -97.78 44.09 -56.38
C GLU A 28 -96.52 44.49 -57.18
N SER A 29 -95.39 44.72 -56.50
CA SER A 29 -94.09 44.98 -57.12
C SER A 29 -93.50 43.79 -57.88
N THR A 30 -93.80 42.56 -57.46
CA THR A 30 -93.44 41.33 -58.17
C THR A 30 -94.38 41.10 -59.35
N LEU A 31 -95.69 41.36 -59.19
CA LEU A 31 -96.67 41.29 -60.28
C LEU A 31 -96.35 42.30 -61.40
N ARG A 32 -95.99 43.54 -61.05
CA ARG A 32 -95.50 44.54 -62.01
C ARG A 32 -94.24 44.10 -62.74
N ARG A 33 -93.32 43.40 -62.07
CA ARG A 33 -92.12 42.84 -62.72
C ARG A 33 -92.42 41.72 -63.70
N LEU A 34 -93.47 40.95 -63.45
CA LEU A 34 -93.93 39.89 -64.35
C LEU A 34 -94.54 40.49 -65.63
N CYS A 35 -95.29 41.59 -65.51
CA CYS A 35 -95.87 42.33 -66.63
C CYS A 35 -94.87 43.27 -67.35
N LEU A 36 -93.55 43.11 -67.17
CA LEU A 36 -92.52 43.91 -67.85
C LEU A 36 -91.76 43.11 -68.92
N GLY A 37 -91.31 43.79 -69.97
CA GLY A 37 -90.47 43.22 -71.03
C GLY A 37 -91.16 42.13 -71.84
N GLN A 38 -90.44 41.07 -72.19
CA GLN A 38 -90.96 39.90 -72.93
C GLN A 38 -92.10 39.17 -72.19
N GLY A 39 -92.29 39.44 -70.89
CA GLY A 39 -93.38 38.89 -70.10
C GLY A 39 -94.74 39.57 -70.34
N ALA A 40 -94.76 40.82 -70.82
CA ALA A 40 -96.00 41.60 -70.96
C ALA A 40 -97.01 40.91 -71.90
N ASP A 41 -96.56 40.54 -73.11
CA ASP A 41 -97.41 39.87 -74.10
C ASP A 41 -97.90 38.50 -73.62
N ILE A 42 -97.06 37.78 -72.86
CA ILE A 42 -97.38 36.47 -72.30
C ILE A 42 -98.49 36.60 -71.24
N TRP A 43 -98.38 37.57 -70.34
CA TRP A 43 -99.38 37.77 -69.29
C TRP A 43 -100.67 38.40 -69.81
N ALA A 44 -100.61 39.30 -70.79
CA ALA A 44 -101.79 39.81 -71.49
C ALA A 44 -102.56 38.67 -72.17
N TYR A 45 -101.85 37.76 -72.85
CA TYR A 45 -102.46 36.57 -73.45
C TYR A 45 -103.10 35.66 -72.40
N ILE A 46 -102.42 35.42 -71.27
CA ILE A 46 -102.95 34.58 -70.18
C ILE A 46 -104.22 35.19 -69.58
N LEU A 47 -104.21 36.50 -69.28
CA LEU A 47 -105.36 37.24 -68.77
C LEU A 47 -106.56 37.18 -69.73
N GLN A 48 -106.32 37.24 -71.04
CA GLN A 48 -107.38 37.21 -72.07
C GLN A 48 -107.87 35.81 -72.46
N HIS A 49 -107.08 34.74 -72.27
CA HIS A 49 -107.41 33.43 -72.84
C HIS A 49 -107.59 32.32 -71.80
N VAL A 50 -107.25 32.56 -70.54
CA VAL A 50 -107.30 31.54 -69.48
C VAL A 50 -108.39 31.88 -68.47
N HIS A 51 -109.62 31.49 -68.80
CA HIS A 51 -110.86 31.81 -68.06
C HIS A 51 -111.54 30.59 -67.41
N SER A 52 -110.80 29.49 -67.22
CA SER A 52 -111.36 28.39 -66.44
C SER A 52 -110.28 27.54 -65.78
N GLN A 53 -110.59 27.09 -64.57
CA GLN A 53 -109.83 26.09 -63.83
C GLN A 53 -109.56 24.81 -64.66
N ARG A 54 -110.39 24.52 -65.67
CA ARG A 54 -110.24 23.39 -66.60
C ARG A 54 -109.16 23.67 -67.65
N THR A 55 -109.10 24.91 -68.16
CA THR A 55 -108.06 25.40 -69.07
C THR A 55 -106.73 25.53 -68.33
N VAL A 56 -106.75 26.03 -67.09
CA VAL A 56 -105.61 26.03 -66.16
C VAL A 56 -105.13 24.62 -65.85
N LYS A 57 -106.03 23.63 -65.65
CA LYS A 57 -105.64 22.21 -65.49
C LYS A 57 -105.00 21.63 -66.75
N LYS A 58 -105.47 22.01 -67.95
CA LYS A 58 -104.88 21.59 -69.22
C LYS A 58 -103.51 22.23 -69.45
N ILE A 59 -103.36 23.51 -69.12
CA ILE A 59 -102.09 24.25 -69.19
C ILE A 59 -101.12 23.78 -68.09
N ARG A 60 -101.58 23.50 -66.86
CA ARG A 60 -100.81 22.80 -65.81
C ARG A 60 -100.38 21.41 -66.27
N GLY A 61 -101.26 20.65 -66.91
CA GLY A 61 -100.95 19.32 -67.46
C GLY A 61 -99.91 19.37 -68.59
N ASN A 62 -99.94 20.42 -69.41
CA ASN A 62 -98.99 20.62 -70.50
C ASN A 62 -97.67 21.28 -70.04
N LEU A 63 -97.67 22.07 -68.96
CA LEU A 63 -96.45 22.64 -68.34
C LEU A 63 -95.78 21.67 -67.34
N LEU A 64 -96.54 20.71 -66.78
CA LEU A 64 -96.00 19.56 -66.03
C LEU A 64 -95.16 18.62 -66.91
N TRP A 65 -95.19 18.78 -68.25
CA TRP A 65 -94.26 18.12 -69.18
C TRP A 65 -92.82 18.64 -69.05
N TYR A 66 -92.63 19.83 -68.47
CA TYR A 66 -91.35 20.33 -67.96
C TYR A 66 -91.23 20.16 -66.44
N GLY A 67 -91.71 19.02 -65.91
CA GLY A 67 -91.45 18.58 -64.55
C GLY A 67 -89.98 18.22 -64.32
N HIS A 68 -89.09 19.22 -64.31
CA HIS A 68 -87.66 19.10 -63.96
C HIS A 68 -87.41 18.73 -62.48
N GLN A 69 -88.44 18.34 -61.73
CA GLN A 69 -88.34 17.85 -60.35
C GLN A 69 -88.67 16.35 -60.24
N ASP A 70 -89.09 15.67 -61.33
CA ASP A 70 -89.46 14.24 -61.34
C ASP A 70 -88.87 13.43 -62.53
N SER A 71 -87.81 13.93 -63.17
CA SER A 71 -87.09 13.19 -64.21
C SER A 71 -86.29 12.02 -63.61
N PRO A 72 -86.22 10.83 -64.25
CA PRO A 72 -85.36 9.74 -63.81
C PRO A 72 -83.88 10.16 -63.70
N GLN A 73 -83.45 11.19 -64.44
CA GLN A 73 -82.12 11.77 -64.34
C GLN A 73 -81.94 12.63 -63.08
N VAL A 74 -82.98 13.34 -62.62
CA VAL A 74 -82.94 14.15 -61.39
C VAL A 74 -83.02 13.26 -60.16
N ARG A 75 -83.85 12.20 -60.17
CA ARG A 75 -83.83 11.16 -59.13
C ARG A 75 -82.47 10.46 -59.06
N ARG A 76 -81.91 10.06 -60.20
CA ARG A 76 -80.56 9.48 -60.26
C ARG A 76 -79.47 10.45 -59.81
N LYS A 77 -79.62 11.75 -60.10
CA LYS A 77 -78.71 12.79 -59.61
C LYS A 77 -78.80 12.94 -58.08
N LEU A 78 -80.01 13.01 -57.51
CA LEU A 78 -80.21 13.06 -56.06
C LEU A 78 -79.72 11.78 -55.36
N GLU A 79 -79.91 10.61 -55.97
CA GLU A 79 -79.38 9.33 -55.48
C GLU A 79 -77.86 9.29 -55.51
N LEU A 80 -77.23 9.80 -56.59
CA LEU A 80 -75.78 9.93 -56.69
C LEU A 80 -75.23 10.97 -55.72
N GLU A 81 -75.90 12.10 -55.54
CA GLU A 81 -75.53 13.10 -54.54
C GLU A 81 -75.62 12.51 -53.13
N ALA A 82 -76.69 11.77 -52.82
CA ALA A 82 -76.81 11.04 -51.57
C ALA A 82 -75.70 9.98 -51.39
N ALA A 83 -75.38 9.22 -52.45
CA ALA A 83 -74.30 8.24 -52.43
C ALA A 83 -72.91 8.89 -52.25
N VAL A 84 -72.65 10.02 -52.91
CA VAL A 84 -71.42 10.80 -52.73
C VAL A 84 -71.34 11.37 -51.32
N THR A 85 -72.44 11.85 -50.74
CA THR A 85 -72.44 12.30 -49.33
C THR A 85 -72.17 11.15 -48.36
N ARG A 86 -72.70 9.94 -48.61
CA ARG A 86 -72.41 8.75 -47.81
C ARG A 86 -70.94 8.32 -47.94
N LEU A 87 -70.41 8.20 -49.16
CA LEU A 87 -69.00 7.85 -49.37
C LEU A 87 -68.03 8.89 -48.79
N ARG A 88 -68.39 10.19 -48.83
CA ARG A 88 -67.60 11.23 -48.17
C ARG A 88 -67.60 11.06 -46.65
N ALA A 89 -68.73 10.67 -46.04
CA ALA A 89 -68.79 10.36 -44.63
C ALA A 89 -67.98 9.09 -44.29
N GLU A 90 -68.09 8.03 -45.08
CA GLU A 90 -67.30 6.79 -44.90
C GLU A 90 -65.79 7.03 -45.04
N ILE A 91 -65.35 7.82 -46.02
CA ILE A 91 -63.93 8.22 -46.17
C ILE A 91 -63.49 9.01 -44.94
N GLN A 92 -64.30 9.97 -44.48
CA GLN A 92 -63.98 10.74 -43.26
C GLN A 92 -63.90 9.86 -42.01
N GLU A 93 -64.71 8.81 -41.89
CA GLU A 93 -64.64 7.83 -40.80
C GLU A 93 -63.39 6.94 -40.90
N LEU A 94 -63.03 6.48 -42.11
CA LEU A 94 -61.83 5.69 -42.33
C LEU A 94 -60.55 6.49 -42.10
N ASP A 95 -60.50 7.74 -42.54
CA ASP A 95 -59.37 8.65 -42.29
C ASP A 95 -59.20 8.88 -40.78
N GLN A 96 -60.30 9.11 -40.05
CA GLN A 96 -60.26 9.21 -38.59
C GLN A 96 -59.78 7.91 -37.93
N SER A 97 -60.20 6.75 -38.42
CA SER A 97 -59.74 5.45 -37.92
C SER A 97 -58.25 5.21 -38.21
N LEU A 98 -57.75 5.62 -39.37
CA LEU A 98 -56.34 5.49 -39.73
C LEU A 98 -55.47 6.40 -38.87
N GLU A 99 -55.86 7.66 -38.68
CA GLU A 99 -55.12 8.57 -37.80
C GLU A 99 -55.09 8.07 -36.34
N LEU A 100 -56.17 7.43 -35.86
CA LEU A 100 -56.18 6.81 -34.54
C LEU A 100 -55.22 5.62 -34.47
N MET A 101 -55.22 4.74 -35.48
CA MET A 101 -54.26 3.62 -35.52
C MET A 101 -52.81 4.09 -35.61
N GLU A 102 -52.51 5.13 -36.41
CA GLU A 102 -51.16 5.68 -36.50
C GLU A 102 -50.69 6.20 -35.14
N ARG A 103 -51.52 7.00 -34.44
CA ARG A 103 -51.22 7.48 -33.08
C ARG A 103 -51.00 6.32 -32.10
N ASP A 104 -51.80 5.27 -32.18
CA ASP A 104 -51.64 4.07 -31.34
C ASP A 104 -50.34 3.32 -31.66
N THR A 105 -49.95 3.20 -32.93
CA THR A 105 -48.68 2.57 -33.32
C THR A 105 -47.46 3.37 -32.86
N GLU A 106 -47.48 4.70 -32.99
CA GLU A 106 -46.42 5.56 -32.47
C GLU A 106 -46.32 5.47 -30.93
N ALA A 107 -47.45 5.39 -30.23
CA ALA A 107 -47.47 5.18 -28.79
C ALA A 107 -46.89 3.82 -28.38
N GLN A 108 -47.14 2.76 -29.17
CA GLN A 108 -46.56 1.44 -28.94
C GLN A 108 -45.05 1.43 -29.20
N ASP A 109 -44.56 2.04 -30.29
CA ASP A 109 -43.14 2.11 -30.61
C ASP A 109 -42.35 2.88 -29.55
N THR A 110 -42.89 4.01 -29.09
CA THR A 110 -42.28 4.78 -28.01
C THR A 110 -42.25 4.00 -26.69
N ALA A 111 -43.30 3.24 -26.37
CA ALA A 111 -43.32 2.35 -25.20
C ALA A 111 -42.31 1.20 -25.31
N MET A 112 -42.17 0.59 -26.50
CA MET A 112 -41.20 -0.48 -26.74
C MET A 112 -39.75 0.02 -26.60
N GLU A 113 -39.44 1.20 -27.11
CA GLU A 113 -38.10 1.79 -26.99
C GLU A 113 -37.76 2.14 -25.53
N GLN A 114 -38.72 2.66 -24.76
CA GLN A 114 -38.56 2.87 -23.32
C GLN A 114 -38.32 1.57 -22.56
N ALA A 115 -39.09 0.51 -22.86
CA ALA A 115 -38.91 -0.81 -22.25
C ALA A 115 -37.52 -1.41 -22.56
N ARG A 116 -37.04 -1.22 -23.80
CA ARG A 116 -35.69 -1.65 -24.22
C ARG A 116 -34.59 -0.92 -23.44
N GLN A 117 -34.71 0.39 -23.29
CA GLN A 117 -33.75 1.20 -22.50
C GLN A 117 -33.73 0.80 -21.02
N HIS A 118 -34.91 0.61 -20.41
CA HIS A 118 -35.01 0.12 -19.03
C HIS A 118 -34.35 -1.25 -18.85
N THR A 119 -34.52 -2.15 -19.83
CA THR A 119 -33.88 -3.48 -19.81
C THR A 119 -32.36 -3.39 -19.90
N GLN A 120 -31.82 -2.48 -20.72
CA GLN A 120 -30.37 -2.27 -20.81
C GLN A 120 -29.78 -1.65 -19.53
N ASP A 121 -30.47 -0.69 -18.92
CA ASP A 121 -30.02 -0.07 -17.68
C ASP A 121 -30.03 -1.05 -16.50
N THR A 122 -31.04 -1.90 -16.41
CA THR A 122 -31.10 -2.96 -15.40
C THR A 122 -29.98 -3.99 -15.59
N GLN A 123 -29.67 -4.39 -16.82
CA GLN A 123 -28.52 -5.26 -17.12
C GLN A 123 -27.19 -4.62 -16.71
N ARG A 124 -26.97 -3.33 -17.01
CA ARG A 124 -25.76 -2.60 -16.61
C ARG A 124 -25.61 -2.52 -15.09
N ARG A 125 -26.70 -2.20 -14.37
CA ARG A 125 -26.73 -2.19 -12.90
C ARG A 125 -26.38 -3.57 -12.33
N ALA A 126 -26.93 -4.64 -12.88
CA ALA A 126 -26.63 -6.00 -12.45
C ALA A 126 -25.14 -6.37 -12.64
N LEU A 127 -24.51 -5.93 -13.73
CA LEU A 127 -23.08 -6.14 -13.97
C LEU A 127 -22.20 -5.40 -12.93
N LEU A 128 -22.52 -4.14 -12.62
CA LEU A 128 -21.80 -3.36 -11.61
C LEU A 128 -21.91 -4.00 -10.21
N LEU A 129 -23.10 -4.45 -9.83
CA LEU A 129 -23.31 -5.15 -8.55
C LEU A 129 -22.52 -6.46 -8.48
N ARG A 130 -22.46 -7.23 -9.58
CA ARG A 130 -21.63 -8.44 -9.66
C ARG A 130 -20.14 -8.13 -9.49
N ALA A 131 -19.64 -7.06 -10.11
CA ALA A 131 -18.26 -6.64 -9.97
C ALA A 131 -17.91 -6.24 -8.52
N GLN A 132 -18.79 -5.49 -7.86
CA GLN A 132 -18.63 -5.11 -6.44
C GLN A 132 -18.65 -6.33 -5.52
N ALA A 133 -19.60 -7.26 -5.72
CA ALA A 133 -19.65 -8.51 -4.95
C ALA A 133 -18.38 -9.36 -5.13
N GLY A 134 -17.79 -9.36 -6.32
CA GLY A 134 -16.49 -10.00 -6.59
C GLY A 134 -15.31 -9.32 -5.88
N ALA A 135 -15.32 -7.99 -5.78
CA ALA A 135 -14.30 -7.24 -5.02
C ALA A 135 -14.35 -7.55 -3.51
N MET A 136 -15.55 -7.57 -2.93
CA MET A 136 -15.76 -7.91 -1.51
C MET A 136 -15.29 -9.33 -1.17
N ARG A 137 -15.58 -10.33 -2.02
CA ARG A 137 -15.09 -11.71 -1.82
C ARG A 137 -13.57 -11.80 -1.81
N ARG A 138 -12.89 -11.06 -2.68
CA ARG A 138 -11.41 -11.03 -2.71
C ARG A 138 -10.83 -10.44 -1.43
N GLN A 139 -11.41 -9.35 -0.91
CA GLN A 139 -11.02 -8.77 0.38
C GLN A 139 -11.24 -9.75 1.54
N GLN A 140 -12.38 -10.46 1.55
CA GLN A 140 -12.66 -11.46 2.58
C GLN A 140 -11.65 -12.62 2.55
N HIS A 141 -11.24 -13.07 1.37
CA HIS A 141 -10.20 -14.10 1.25
C HIS A 141 -8.83 -13.62 1.72
N THR A 142 -8.44 -12.37 1.42
CA THR A 142 -7.16 -11.82 1.88
C THR A 142 -7.10 -11.65 3.40
N LEU A 143 -8.24 -11.40 4.06
CA LEU A 143 -8.32 -11.25 5.52
C LEU A 143 -8.41 -12.59 6.28
N ARG A 144 -8.67 -13.71 5.60
CA ARG A 144 -8.87 -15.02 6.23
C ARG A 144 -7.61 -15.57 6.92
N ASP A 145 -6.47 -15.54 6.24
CA ASP A 145 -5.20 -16.07 6.78
C ASP A 145 -4.65 -15.24 7.95
N PRO A 146 -4.66 -13.88 7.90
CA PRO A 146 -4.31 -13.06 9.05
C PRO A 146 -5.22 -13.33 10.26
N MET A 147 -6.54 -13.45 10.05
CA MET A 147 -7.48 -13.76 11.13
C MET A 147 -7.21 -15.12 11.77
N GLN A 148 -6.93 -16.17 10.96
CA GLN A 148 -6.59 -17.48 11.50
C GLN A 148 -5.27 -17.45 12.29
N ARG A 149 -4.24 -16.73 11.80
CA ARG A 149 -2.98 -16.55 12.53
C ARG A 149 -3.19 -15.86 13.88
N LEU A 150 -4.00 -14.80 13.93
CA LEU A 150 -4.36 -14.09 15.15
C LEU A 150 -5.12 -15.00 16.13
N GLN A 151 -6.11 -15.77 15.65
CA GLN A 151 -6.85 -16.72 16.49
C GLN A 151 -5.94 -17.82 17.06
N ASN A 152 -4.98 -18.32 16.28
CA ASN A 152 -4.02 -19.31 16.74
C ASN A 152 -3.06 -18.74 17.80
N GLN A 153 -2.60 -17.49 17.62
CA GLN A 153 -1.78 -16.79 18.62
C GLN A 153 -2.57 -16.55 19.91
N LEU A 154 -3.83 -16.13 19.82
CA LEU A 154 -4.68 -15.90 20.97
C LEU A 154 -4.93 -17.19 21.77
N ARG A 155 -5.17 -18.31 21.07
CA ARG A 155 -5.26 -19.65 21.70
C ARG A 155 -3.97 -20.03 22.44
N ARG A 156 -2.81 -19.83 21.81
CA ARG A 156 -1.51 -20.11 22.46
C ARG A 156 -1.29 -19.25 23.70
N LEU A 157 -1.63 -17.97 23.66
CA LEU A 157 -1.53 -17.06 24.81
C LEU A 157 -2.46 -17.48 25.95
N GLN A 158 -3.70 -17.88 25.64
CA GLN A 158 -4.64 -18.40 26.63
C GLN A 158 -4.16 -19.71 27.26
N ASP A 159 -3.58 -20.62 26.47
CA ASP A 159 -3.00 -21.86 27.01
C ASP A 159 -1.75 -21.58 27.87
N MET A 160 -0.92 -20.60 27.51
CA MET A 160 0.17 -20.14 28.37
C MET A 160 -0.34 -19.53 29.68
N GLU A 161 -1.40 -18.72 29.63
CA GLU A 161 -2.02 -18.15 30.84
C GLU A 161 -2.58 -19.25 31.76
N ARG A 162 -3.21 -20.28 31.19
CA ARG A 162 -3.68 -21.46 31.94
C ARG A 162 -2.53 -22.22 32.59
N LYS A 163 -1.45 -22.48 31.83
CA LYS A 163 -0.25 -23.15 32.36
C LYS A 163 0.39 -22.34 33.48
N ALA A 164 0.44 -21.01 33.37
CA ALA A 164 1.05 -20.13 34.37
C ALA A 164 0.34 -20.14 35.73
N LYS A 165 -0.92 -20.60 35.79
CA LYS A 165 -1.69 -20.74 37.03
C LYS A 165 -1.43 -22.07 37.75
N VAL A 166 -0.73 -23.01 37.12
CA VAL A 166 -0.43 -24.33 37.70
C VAL A 166 0.99 -24.29 38.24
N ASP A 167 1.16 -24.36 39.56
CA ASP A 167 2.49 -24.43 40.17
C ASP A 167 3.21 -25.72 39.75
N VAL A 168 4.47 -25.56 39.33
CA VAL A 168 5.35 -26.67 38.95
C VAL A 168 6.33 -26.93 40.08
N THR A 169 6.19 -28.07 40.74
CA THR A 169 7.12 -28.53 41.78
C THR A 169 8.23 -29.37 41.17
N PHE A 170 9.47 -28.94 41.36
CA PHE A 170 10.65 -29.74 41.04
C PHE A 170 11.04 -30.57 42.27
N GLY A 171 11.28 -31.88 42.09
CA GLY A 171 11.54 -32.82 43.19
C GLY A 171 12.79 -32.46 44.01
N SER A 172 12.88 -33.02 45.23
CA SER A 172 14.04 -32.80 46.12
C SER A 172 15.33 -33.33 45.48
N LEU A 173 16.40 -32.52 45.52
CA LEU A 173 17.74 -32.83 45.01
C LEU A 173 18.33 -34.14 45.57
N THR A 174 17.84 -34.60 46.71
CA THR A 174 18.32 -35.79 47.45
C THR A 174 17.59 -37.09 47.09
N SER A 175 16.51 -37.05 46.31
CA SER A 175 15.71 -38.25 46.02
C SER A 175 15.86 -38.67 44.56
N ALA A 176 16.71 -39.68 44.33
CA ALA A 176 16.88 -40.36 43.03
C ALA A 176 15.65 -41.22 42.62
N ALA A 177 14.50 -41.04 43.27
CA ALA A 177 13.32 -41.86 43.06
C ALA A 177 12.54 -41.41 41.82
N LEU A 178 12.80 -42.07 40.68
CA LEU A 178 11.90 -42.51 39.58
C LEU A 178 10.67 -41.63 39.15
N GLY A 179 10.58 -40.36 39.52
CA GLY A 179 9.50 -39.47 39.13
C GLY A 179 9.70 -38.92 37.71
N LEU A 180 8.64 -38.94 36.90
CA LEU A 180 8.61 -38.31 35.58
C LEU A 180 9.03 -36.83 35.70
N GLU A 181 10.17 -36.50 35.11
CA GLU A 181 10.70 -35.14 35.06
C GLU A 181 9.66 -34.16 34.48
N PRO A 182 9.40 -33.00 35.11
CA PRO A 182 8.53 -31.98 34.54
C PRO A 182 9.00 -31.58 33.15
N VAL A 183 8.08 -31.50 32.17
CA VAL A 183 8.41 -31.21 30.76
C VAL A 183 9.23 -29.92 30.62
N VAL A 184 8.92 -28.89 31.42
CA VAL A 184 9.68 -27.64 31.43
C VAL A 184 11.13 -27.84 31.91
N LEU A 185 11.38 -28.71 32.89
CA LEU A 185 12.74 -29.01 33.35
C LEU A 185 13.53 -29.70 32.24
N ARG A 186 12.91 -30.67 31.57
CA ARG A 186 13.51 -31.40 30.44
C ARG A 186 13.88 -30.48 29.28
N ASP A 187 12.97 -29.58 28.92
CA ASP A 187 13.14 -28.63 27.81
C ASP A 187 14.22 -27.57 28.15
N VAL A 188 14.24 -27.07 29.39
CA VAL A 188 15.29 -26.15 29.86
C VAL A 188 16.65 -26.86 29.90
N ARG A 189 16.70 -28.09 30.41
CA ARG A 189 17.92 -28.89 30.47
C ARG A 189 18.46 -29.18 29.06
N THR A 190 17.60 -29.51 28.09
CA THR A 190 18.02 -29.68 26.69
C THR A 190 18.53 -28.38 26.08
N ALA A 191 17.88 -27.24 26.30
CA ALA A 191 18.37 -25.94 25.83
C ALA A 191 19.73 -25.57 26.46
N CYS A 192 19.92 -25.84 27.76
CA CYS A 192 21.20 -25.65 28.44
C CYS A 192 22.29 -26.59 27.91
N THR A 193 21.94 -27.85 27.62
CA THR A 193 22.86 -28.85 27.06
C THR A 193 23.31 -28.47 25.65
N LEU A 194 22.39 -28.05 24.79
CA LEU A 194 22.70 -27.53 23.44
C LEU A 194 23.61 -26.31 23.52
N ARG A 195 23.39 -25.42 24.50
CA ARG A 195 24.26 -24.27 24.74
C ARG A 195 25.66 -24.70 25.19
N ALA A 196 25.76 -25.66 26.11
CA ALA A 196 27.03 -26.19 26.57
C ALA A 196 27.80 -26.88 25.43
N GLN A 197 27.13 -27.65 24.58
CA GLN A 197 27.71 -28.26 23.38
C GLN A 197 28.23 -27.21 22.40
N PHE A 198 27.46 -26.14 22.14
CA PHE A 198 27.92 -25.02 21.32
C PHE A 198 29.19 -24.37 21.90
N LEU A 199 29.23 -24.13 23.22
CA LEU A 199 30.41 -23.55 23.89
C LEU A 199 31.61 -24.50 23.88
N GLN A 200 31.41 -25.81 24.07
CA GLN A 200 32.47 -26.81 23.96
C GLN A 200 33.04 -26.88 22.54
N ASN A 201 32.19 -26.81 21.52
CA ASN A 201 32.62 -26.78 20.11
C ASN A 201 33.44 -25.52 19.77
N LEU A 202 33.19 -24.40 20.45
CA LEU A 202 34.01 -23.19 20.32
C LEU A 202 35.38 -23.30 21.02
N LEU A 203 35.47 -24.05 22.12
CA LEU A 203 36.68 -24.19 22.93
C LEU A 203 37.63 -25.29 22.44
N LEU A 204 37.14 -26.26 21.66
CA LEU A 204 37.96 -27.30 21.05
C LEU A 204 38.75 -26.70 19.86
N PRO A 205 40.10 -26.72 19.89
CA PRO A 205 40.88 -26.32 18.73
C PRO A 205 40.59 -27.28 17.57
N GLN A 206 40.21 -26.77 16.40
CA GLN A 206 40.00 -27.57 15.18
C GLN A 206 41.24 -28.38 14.73
N ALA A 207 42.36 -28.29 15.45
CA ALA A 207 43.65 -28.89 15.16
C ALA A 207 43.70 -30.44 15.16
N LYS A 208 42.58 -31.16 15.35
CA LYS A 208 42.55 -32.64 15.35
C LYS A 208 41.81 -33.30 14.18
N ARG A 209 41.25 -32.56 13.22
CA ARG A 209 40.69 -33.15 11.99
C ARG A 209 41.45 -32.68 10.76
N GLY A 210 42.33 -33.54 10.24
CA GLY A 210 43.09 -33.33 9.01
C GLY A 210 42.26 -33.44 7.73
N SER A 211 41.07 -32.84 7.69
CA SER A 211 40.19 -32.81 6.52
C SER A 211 39.96 -31.37 6.09
N LEU A 212 40.27 -31.08 4.82
CA LEU A 212 40.16 -29.76 4.18
C LEU A 212 38.82 -29.06 4.52
N PRO A 213 38.83 -27.75 4.81
CA PRO A 213 37.60 -27.02 5.06
C PRO A 213 36.83 -26.86 3.75
N THR A 214 35.77 -27.65 3.58
CA THR A 214 34.76 -27.40 2.54
C THR A 214 33.97 -26.13 2.92
N PRO A 215 33.75 -25.20 1.98
CA PRO A 215 33.14 -23.88 2.25
C PRO A 215 31.61 -23.95 2.48
N HIS A 216 31.08 -25.06 2.98
CA HIS A 216 29.64 -25.29 3.10
C HIS A 216 29.17 -25.79 4.47
N ASP A 217 30.08 -26.12 5.38
CA ASP A 217 29.70 -26.63 6.70
C ASP A 217 29.78 -25.52 7.74
N ASP A 218 28.74 -24.69 7.78
CA ASP A 218 28.52 -23.72 8.86
C ASP A 218 28.03 -24.47 10.12
N HIS A 219 28.86 -25.38 10.63
CA HIS A 219 28.58 -26.21 11.80
C HIS A 219 28.27 -25.36 13.04
N PHE A 220 28.86 -24.16 13.12
CA PHE A 220 28.53 -23.18 14.15
C PHE A 220 27.18 -22.52 13.90
N GLY A 221 26.87 -22.11 12.67
CA GLY A 221 25.56 -21.55 12.29
C GLY A 221 24.40 -22.53 12.54
N THR A 222 24.57 -23.79 12.18
CA THR A 222 23.58 -24.86 12.39
C THR A 222 23.40 -25.20 13.87
N SER A 223 24.49 -25.32 14.65
CA SER A 223 24.45 -25.49 16.10
C SER A 223 23.74 -24.34 16.80
N TYR A 224 24.02 -23.11 16.38
CA TYR A 224 23.40 -21.90 16.91
C TYR A 224 21.90 -21.83 16.56
N GLN A 225 21.52 -22.15 15.31
CA GLN A 225 20.13 -22.23 14.89
C GLN A 225 19.35 -23.32 15.63
N GLN A 226 19.95 -24.49 15.86
CA GLN A 226 19.31 -25.53 16.68
C GLN A 226 19.05 -25.04 18.10
N TRP A 227 20.04 -24.40 18.74
CA TRP A 227 19.85 -23.81 20.07
C TRP A 227 18.75 -22.73 20.06
N LEU A 228 18.77 -21.80 19.11
CA LEU A 228 17.74 -20.76 18.97
C LEU A 228 16.34 -21.36 18.79
N SER A 229 16.19 -22.33 17.88
CA SER A 229 14.90 -22.99 17.66
C SER A 229 14.37 -23.69 18.92
N SER A 230 15.26 -24.32 19.70
CA SER A 230 14.93 -24.93 20.98
C SER A 230 14.44 -23.89 21.99
N VAL A 231 15.14 -22.75 22.10
CA VAL A 231 14.73 -21.64 22.99
C VAL A 231 13.41 -21.01 22.56
N GLU A 232 13.18 -20.82 21.26
CA GLU A 232 11.91 -20.30 20.74
C GLU A 232 10.75 -21.26 21.04
N THR A 233 10.94 -22.58 20.85
CA THR A 233 9.93 -23.58 21.23
C THR A 233 9.67 -23.60 22.73
N LEU A 234 10.71 -23.44 23.56
CA LEU A 234 10.60 -23.40 25.01
C LEU A 234 9.78 -22.19 25.48
N LEU A 235 10.08 -21.00 24.96
CA LEU A 235 9.38 -19.75 25.33
C LEU A 235 7.96 -19.66 24.77
N THR A 236 7.63 -20.43 23.73
CA THR A 236 6.27 -20.50 23.18
C THR A 236 5.39 -21.56 23.86
N ASN A 237 6.00 -22.58 24.47
CA ASN A 237 5.26 -23.70 25.08
C ASN A 237 5.09 -23.56 26.60
N HIS A 238 5.97 -22.82 27.29
CA HIS A 238 6.00 -22.73 28.74
C HIS A 238 5.92 -21.28 29.26
N PRO A 239 5.22 -21.03 30.38
CA PRO A 239 5.21 -19.73 31.04
C PRO A 239 6.62 -19.30 31.48
N PRO A 240 6.97 -18.01 31.39
CA PRO A 240 8.29 -17.52 31.77
C PRO A 240 8.64 -17.79 33.25
N GLY A 241 7.65 -17.80 34.14
CA GLY A 241 7.85 -18.17 35.55
C GLY A 241 8.31 -19.63 35.73
N HIS A 242 7.77 -20.58 34.95
CA HIS A 242 8.17 -21.99 35.03
C HIS A 242 9.57 -22.21 34.48
N VAL A 243 9.93 -21.47 33.42
CA VAL A 243 11.27 -21.50 32.83
C VAL A 243 12.32 -20.99 33.81
N LEU A 244 12.02 -19.89 34.52
CA LEU A 244 12.88 -19.35 35.58
C LEU A 244 13.07 -20.35 36.72
N ALA A 245 11.97 -20.91 37.24
CA ALA A 245 12.05 -21.87 38.34
C ALA A 245 12.82 -23.16 37.94
N ALA A 246 12.68 -23.62 36.69
CA ALA A 246 13.48 -24.72 36.16
C ALA A 246 14.98 -24.38 36.03
N LEU A 247 15.32 -23.16 35.60
CA LEU A 247 16.71 -22.68 35.57
C LEU A 247 17.32 -22.60 36.97
N GLU A 248 16.56 -22.08 37.95
CA GLU A 248 16.97 -22.02 39.36
C GLU A 248 17.20 -23.42 39.94
N HIS A 249 16.32 -24.38 39.64
CA HIS A 249 16.49 -25.77 40.05
C HIS A 249 17.75 -26.41 39.46
N LEU A 250 17.99 -26.26 38.16
CA LEU A 250 19.20 -26.77 37.50
C LEU A 250 20.47 -26.11 38.03
N ALA A 251 20.42 -24.82 38.34
CA ALA A 251 21.55 -24.12 38.96
C ALA A 251 21.87 -24.67 40.36
N ALA A 252 20.84 -24.91 41.19
CA ALA A 252 21.00 -25.51 42.51
C ALA A 252 21.51 -26.97 42.44
N GLU A 253 21.05 -27.74 41.44
CA GLU A 253 21.55 -29.09 41.14
C GLU A 253 23.05 -29.07 40.83
N ARG A 254 23.48 -28.18 39.93
CA ARG A 254 24.90 -28.01 39.58
C ARG A 254 25.73 -27.54 40.76
N GLU A 255 25.20 -26.65 41.59
CA GLU A 255 25.90 -26.18 42.78
C GLU A 255 26.09 -27.31 43.80
N ALA A 256 25.10 -28.18 43.98
CA ALA A 256 25.21 -29.37 44.83
C ALA A 256 26.25 -30.37 44.29
N GLU A 257 26.28 -30.60 42.98
CA GLU A 257 27.25 -31.47 42.30
C GLU A 257 28.70 -30.93 42.46
N ILE A 258 28.89 -29.62 42.30
CA ILE A 258 30.19 -28.96 42.53
C ILE A 258 30.60 -29.10 44.00
N ARG A 259 29.68 -28.88 44.95
CA ARG A 259 29.95 -29.05 46.39
C ARG A 259 30.32 -30.49 46.74
N SER A 260 29.64 -31.50 46.17
CA SER A 260 29.96 -32.90 46.43
C SER A 260 31.34 -33.28 45.90
N LEU A 261 31.69 -32.83 44.69
CA LEU A 261 33.02 -33.03 44.09
C LEU A 261 34.15 -32.35 44.89
N CYS A 262 33.85 -31.26 45.58
CA CYS A 262 34.81 -30.60 46.48
C CYS A 262 34.95 -31.32 47.84
N SER A 263 34.13 -32.33 48.14
CA SER A 263 34.00 -32.92 49.49
C SER A 263 34.51 -34.35 49.69
N GLY A 264 35.22 -34.97 48.75
CA GLY A 264 35.86 -36.28 49.00
C GLY A 264 37.04 -36.61 48.08
N ASP A 265 38.26 -36.73 48.63
CA ASP A 265 38.73 -37.99 49.26
C ASP A 265 40.03 -37.79 50.09
N GLY A 266 40.02 -38.24 51.36
CA GLY A 266 41.22 -38.67 52.12
C GLY A 266 41.80 -37.79 53.26
N LEU A 267 41.26 -37.90 54.49
CA LEU A 267 41.98 -38.10 55.78
C LEU A 267 41.05 -37.84 56.99
N GLY A 268 41.08 -38.76 57.96
CA GLY A 268 40.06 -38.94 58.99
C GLY A 268 40.12 -38.04 60.24
N ASP A 269 38.99 -38.08 60.94
CA ASP A 269 38.73 -37.82 62.36
C ASP A 269 39.80 -37.04 63.14
N THR A 270 39.63 -35.72 63.18
CA THR A 270 40.04 -34.89 64.31
C THR A 270 38.98 -33.80 64.47
N GLU A 271 38.51 -33.61 65.69
CA GLU A 271 37.47 -32.66 66.10
C GLU A 271 37.55 -31.30 65.36
N ILE A 272 36.72 -31.08 64.34
CA ILE A 272 36.54 -29.74 63.78
C ILE A 272 35.42 -29.08 64.57
N SER A 273 35.79 -28.59 65.75
CA SER A 273 35.03 -27.55 66.44
C SER A 273 34.65 -26.46 65.45
N ARG A 274 33.36 -26.08 65.46
CA ARG A 274 32.76 -24.87 64.88
C ARG A 274 33.85 -23.81 64.60
N PRO A 275 33.97 -23.19 63.41
CA PRO A 275 34.69 -21.93 63.34
C PRO A 275 33.77 -20.90 64.01
N GLN A 276 33.72 -20.92 65.34
CA GLN A 276 33.65 -19.68 66.09
C GLN A 276 34.71 -18.80 65.45
N ALA A 277 34.35 -17.56 65.16
CA ALA A 277 35.29 -16.51 64.90
C ALA A 277 36.54 -16.81 65.72
N PRO A 278 37.70 -17.07 65.10
CA PRO A 278 38.89 -16.92 65.89
C PRO A 278 38.88 -15.44 66.20
N ASP A 279 38.63 -15.11 67.46
CA ASP A 279 39.36 -14.02 68.08
C ASP A 279 40.84 -14.28 67.78
N GLN A 280 41.31 -13.93 66.57
CA GLN A 280 42.73 -13.73 66.28
C GLN A 280 43.08 -12.37 66.87
N SER A 281 42.94 -12.30 68.18
CA SER A 281 43.93 -11.59 68.98
C SER A 281 45.22 -12.40 68.83
N ASP A 282 46.24 -11.76 68.26
CA ASP A 282 47.64 -12.15 68.37
C ASP A 282 48.17 -13.30 67.48
N SER A 283 48.20 -13.08 66.16
CA SER A 283 49.48 -13.14 65.44
C SER A 283 49.41 -12.33 64.14
N SER A 284 49.54 -11.02 64.28
CA SER A 284 50.01 -10.15 63.21
C SER A 284 51.45 -10.52 62.85
N GLN A 285 51.66 -11.68 62.21
CA GLN A 285 52.77 -11.81 61.26
C GLN A 285 52.39 -10.92 60.07
N THR A 286 52.54 -9.62 60.33
CA THR A 286 52.65 -8.58 59.33
C THR A 286 53.55 -9.16 58.27
N LEU A 287 52.99 -9.42 57.08
CA LEU A 287 53.82 -9.74 55.93
C LEU A 287 54.96 -8.72 55.96
N PRO A 288 56.22 -9.17 55.99
CA PRO A 288 57.34 -8.26 56.11
C PRO A 288 57.13 -7.19 55.06
N SER A 289 57.15 -5.93 55.51
CA SER A 289 56.89 -4.82 54.60
C SER A 289 57.79 -4.97 53.37
N MET A 290 57.35 -4.50 52.21
CA MET A 290 58.19 -4.56 51.00
C MET A 290 59.58 -3.96 51.27
N VAL A 291 59.64 -2.93 52.13
CA VAL A 291 60.88 -2.33 52.64
C VAL A 291 61.72 -3.34 53.44
N HIS A 292 61.12 -4.09 54.37
CA HIS A 292 61.81 -5.14 55.12
C HIS A 292 62.38 -6.23 54.20
N LEU A 293 61.59 -6.73 53.24
CA LEU A 293 62.04 -7.73 52.28
C LEU A 293 63.19 -7.22 51.40
N ILE A 294 63.11 -5.95 50.95
CA ILE A 294 64.19 -5.31 50.19
C ILE A 294 65.44 -5.19 51.06
N GLN A 295 65.32 -4.71 52.29
CA GLN A 295 66.45 -4.58 53.22
C GLN A 295 67.09 -5.92 53.55
N GLU A 296 66.30 -6.94 53.82
CA GLU A 296 66.76 -8.31 54.06
C GLU A 296 67.47 -8.89 52.82
N GLY A 297 66.90 -8.67 51.63
CA GLY A 297 67.53 -9.01 50.36
C GLY A 297 68.90 -8.33 50.20
N TRP A 298 68.98 -7.03 50.46
CA TRP A 298 70.25 -6.28 50.40
C TRP A 298 71.27 -6.74 51.45
N ARG A 299 70.84 -7.07 52.68
CA ARG A 299 71.73 -7.65 53.70
C ARG A 299 72.30 -8.98 53.25
N THR A 300 71.45 -9.86 52.73
CA THR A 300 71.86 -11.17 52.20
C THR A 300 72.84 -11.02 51.04
N VAL A 301 72.57 -10.10 50.10
CA VAL A 301 73.50 -9.78 49.01
C VAL A 301 74.83 -9.24 49.54
N GLY A 302 74.80 -8.36 50.55
CA GLY A 302 76.01 -7.82 51.19
C GLY A 302 76.90 -8.90 51.81
N VAL A 303 76.29 -9.88 52.50
CA VAL A 303 76.99 -11.05 53.05
C VAL A 303 77.63 -11.88 51.93
N LEU A 304 76.87 -12.18 50.87
CA LEU A 304 77.37 -12.97 49.74
C LEU A 304 78.49 -12.26 48.96
N VAL A 305 78.41 -10.94 48.77
CA VAL A 305 79.47 -10.16 48.12
C VAL A 305 80.75 -10.18 48.95
N SER A 306 80.62 -10.08 50.28
CA SER A 306 81.76 -10.17 51.20
C SER A 306 82.41 -11.56 51.14
N GLN A 307 81.61 -12.63 51.20
CA GLN A 307 82.09 -14.02 51.05
C GLN A 307 82.75 -14.27 49.69
N ARG A 308 82.18 -13.74 48.60
CA ARG A 308 82.79 -13.82 47.28
C ARG A 308 84.17 -13.16 47.27
N SER A 309 84.33 -12.01 47.92
CA SER A 309 85.62 -11.33 47.99
C SER A 309 86.68 -12.12 48.75
N THR A 310 86.30 -12.84 49.82
CA THR A 310 87.23 -13.69 50.58
C THR A 310 87.60 -14.93 49.79
N LEU A 311 86.63 -15.61 49.18
CA LEU A 311 86.86 -16.79 48.33
C LEU A 311 87.75 -16.46 47.12
N LEU A 312 87.58 -15.29 46.50
CA LEU A 312 88.44 -14.85 45.39
C LEU A 312 89.89 -14.61 45.85
N LYS A 313 90.09 -14.04 47.05
CA LYS A 313 91.43 -13.86 47.63
C LYS A 313 92.07 -15.21 47.98
N GLU A 314 91.32 -16.12 48.60
CA GLU A 314 91.79 -17.47 48.93
C GLU A 314 92.18 -18.23 47.67
N ARG A 315 91.32 -18.22 46.64
CA ARG A 315 91.64 -18.80 45.33
C ARG A 315 92.91 -18.21 44.75
N GLN A 316 93.08 -16.89 44.79
CA GLN A 316 94.28 -16.23 44.27
C GLN A 316 95.54 -16.66 45.03
N VAL A 317 95.50 -16.68 46.36
CA VAL A 317 96.62 -17.11 47.22
C VAL A 317 96.96 -18.58 46.98
N LEU A 318 95.96 -19.47 46.93
CA LEU A 318 96.17 -20.89 46.67
C LEU A 318 96.72 -21.13 45.27
N THR A 319 96.24 -20.39 44.27
CA THR A 319 96.76 -20.45 42.90
C THR A 319 98.23 -20.02 42.86
N GLN A 320 98.58 -18.92 43.53
CA GLN A 320 99.97 -18.44 43.63
C GLN A 320 100.87 -19.42 44.38
N ARG A 321 100.40 -20.01 45.50
CA ARG A 321 101.15 -21.02 46.24
C ARG A 321 101.36 -22.29 45.43
N LEU A 322 100.33 -22.73 44.70
CA LEU A 322 100.42 -23.88 43.81
C LEU A 322 101.42 -23.60 42.69
N GLN A 323 101.38 -22.41 42.08
CA GLN A 323 102.33 -22.01 41.03
C GLN A 323 103.77 -21.97 41.56
N GLY A 324 103.98 -21.38 42.75
CA GLY A 324 105.29 -21.39 43.41
C GLY A 324 105.78 -22.80 43.75
N LEU A 325 104.90 -23.70 44.21
CA LEU A 325 105.27 -25.10 44.46
C LEU A 325 105.58 -25.86 43.17
N VAL A 326 104.85 -25.59 42.07
CA VAL A 326 105.16 -26.19 40.76
C VAL A 326 106.56 -25.78 40.31
N GLU A 327 106.89 -24.48 40.41
CA GLU A 327 108.23 -23.98 40.11
C GLU A 327 109.31 -24.55 41.04
N GLU A 328 109.03 -24.74 42.34
CA GLU A 328 109.96 -25.36 43.29
C GLU A 328 110.19 -26.84 42.98
N VAL A 329 109.14 -27.58 42.60
CA VAL A 329 109.26 -28.97 42.15
C VAL A 329 110.12 -29.04 40.89
N GLU A 330 109.84 -28.20 39.88
CA GLU A 330 110.61 -28.15 38.64
C GLU A 330 112.09 -27.83 38.88
N ARG A 331 112.39 -26.89 39.80
CA ARG A 331 113.77 -26.57 40.18
C ARG A 331 114.48 -27.70 40.93
N ARG A 332 113.78 -28.47 41.78
CA ARG A 332 114.37 -29.54 42.60
C ARG A 332 114.42 -30.91 41.92
N VAL A 333 113.64 -31.14 40.86
CA VAL A 333 113.78 -32.33 40.01
C VAL A 333 115.18 -32.40 39.38
N LEU A 334 115.89 -31.27 39.28
CA LEU A 334 117.29 -31.18 38.84
C LEU A 334 118.32 -31.49 39.97
N GLY A 335 117.89 -31.70 41.22
CA GLY A 335 118.76 -31.88 42.39
C GLY A 335 118.56 -33.20 43.15
N SER A 336 119.61 -33.71 43.79
CA SER A 336 119.75 -35.07 44.35
C SER A 336 118.93 -35.38 45.62
N SER A 337 117.69 -34.91 45.75
CA SER A 337 116.85 -35.17 46.93
C SER A 337 115.43 -35.63 46.57
N GLU A 338 115.29 -36.92 46.26
CA GLU A 338 113.99 -37.58 46.01
C GLU A 338 112.97 -37.31 47.13
N ARG A 339 113.42 -37.34 48.40
CA ARG A 339 112.55 -37.08 49.56
C ARG A 339 111.94 -35.68 49.53
N GLN A 340 112.70 -34.67 49.12
CA GLN A 340 112.18 -33.30 49.02
C GLN A 340 111.17 -33.18 47.88
N VAL A 341 111.44 -33.81 46.73
CA VAL A 341 110.49 -33.85 45.60
C VAL A 341 109.18 -34.53 46.01
N LEU A 342 109.22 -35.63 46.77
CA LEU A 342 108.02 -36.29 47.29
C LEU A 342 107.23 -35.41 48.26
N ILE A 343 107.91 -34.72 49.19
CA ILE A 343 107.24 -33.80 50.14
C ILE A 343 106.57 -32.64 49.37
N LEU A 344 107.25 -32.08 48.37
CA LEU A 344 106.68 -31.02 47.53
C LEU A 344 105.51 -31.54 46.68
N GLY A 345 105.61 -32.77 46.16
CA GLY A 345 104.54 -33.44 45.44
C GLY A 345 103.29 -33.63 46.30
N LEU A 346 103.44 -34.08 47.56
CA LEU A 346 102.34 -34.17 48.52
C LEU A 346 101.71 -32.80 48.81
N ARG A 347 102.52 -31.77 49.05
CA ARG A 347 102.02 -30.39 49.25
C ARG A 347 101.25 -29.89 48.03
N ARG A 348 101.75 -30.16 46.82
CA ARG A 348 101.07 -29.83 45.57
C ARG A 348 99.72 -30.54 45.47
N CYS A 349 99.66 -31.84 45.80
CA CYS A 349 98.41 -32.59 45.83
C CYS A 349 97.41 -32.00 46.84
N CYS A 350 97.85 -31.65 48.05
CA CYS A 350 96.99 -31.00 49.05
C CYS A 350 96.42 -29.66 48.55
N LEU A 351 97.27 -28.78 48.03
CA LEU A 351 96.78 -27.50 47.47
C LEU A 351 95.87 -27.69 46.27
N TRP A 352 96.12 -28.72 45.44
CA TRP A 352 95.27 -29.04 44.31
C TRP A 352 93.89 -29.54 44.76
N THR A 353 93.83 -30.36 45.82
CA THR A 353 92.55 -30.76 46.41
C THR A 353 91.79 -29.60 47.04
N GLU A 354 92.48 -28.64 47.67
CA GLU A 354 91.86 -27.42 48.19
C GLU A 354 91.31 -26.54 47.05
N LEU A 355 92.07 -26.36 45.96
CA LEU A 355 91.59 -25.66 44.77
C LEU A 355 90.40 -26.36 44.11
N LYS A 356 90.39 -27.69 44.07
CA LYS A 356 89.27 -28.47 43.57
C LYS A 356 88.03 -28.30 44.45
N ALA A 357 88.17 -28.34 45.78
CA ALA A 357 87.07 -28.10 46.70
C ALA A 357 86.49 -26.68 46.55
N LEU A 358 87.33 -25.66 46.36
CA LEU A 358 86.87 -24.30 46.04
C LEU A 358 86.16 -24.23 44.68
N HIS A 359 86.60 -25.02 43.70
CA HIS A 359 85.93 -25.10 42.40
C HIS A 359 84.54 -25.75 42.52
N ASP A 360 84.44 -26.86 43.23
CA ASP A 360 83.18 -27.56 43.50
C ASP A 360 82.19 -26.63 44.24
N GLN A 361 82.66 -25.91 45.27
CA GLN A 361 81.84 -24.89 45.96
C GLN A 361 81.41 -23.76 45.02
N SER A 362 82.29 -23.32 44.11
CA SER A 362 81.94 -22.28 43.12
C SER A 362 80.87 -22.76 42.14
N GLN A 363 80.91 -24.05 41.77
CA GLN A 363 79.94 -24.69 40.89
C GLN A 363 78.58 -24.84 41.58
N GLU A 364 78.55 -25.29 42.85
CA GLU A 364 77.31 -25.36 43.65
C GLU A 364 76.64 -23.99 43.78
N LEU A 365 77.42 -22.93 44.04
CA LEU A 365 76.89 -21.56 44.09
C LEU A 365 76.38 -21.09 42.73
N GLN A 366 77.02 -21.48 41.63
CA GLN A 366 76.58 -21.16 40.27
C GLN A 366 75.28 -21.88 39.91
N ASP A 367 75.15 -23.15 40.26
CA ASP A 367 73.93 -23.93 40.05
C ASP A 367 72.79 -23.39 40.91
N ALA A 368 73.03 -23.07 42.18
CA ALA A 368 72.04 -22.44 43.06
C ALA A 368 71.61 -21.06 42.53
N ALA A 369 72.53 -20.28 41.95
CA ALA A 369 72.20 -19.03 41.29
C ALA A 369 71.33 -19.25 40.04
N GLY A 370 71.61 -20.29 39.25
CA GLY A 370 70.79 -20.69 38.10
C GLY A 370 69.36 -21.07 38.51
N HIS A 371 69.21 -21.88 39.56
CA HIS A 371 67.90 -22.25 40.11
C HIS A 371 67.13 -21.03 40.62
N ARG A 372 67.81 -20.10 41.33
CA ARG A 372 67.19 -18.84 41.77
C ARG A 372 66.78 -17.95 40.60
N GLN A 373 67.55 -17.90 39.51
CA GLN A 373 67.16 -17.17 38.29
C GLN A 373 65.92 -17.77 37.63
N LEU A 374 65.79 -19.10 37.60
CA LEU A 374 64.58 -19.77 37.10
C LEU A 374 63.36 -19.43 37.97
N LEU A 375 63.50 -19.53 39.29
CA LEU A 375 62.44 -19.14 40.23
C LEU A 375 62.03 -17.66 40.06
N LEU A 376 62.99 -16.77 39.83
CA LEU A 376 62.69 -15.36 39.53
C LEU A 376 61.89 -15.20 38.25
N ARG A 377 62.22 -15.93 37.18
CA ARG A 377 61.43 -15.92 35.92
C ARG A 377 60.02 -16.46 36.13
N GLU A 378 59.87 -17.53 36.90
CA GLU A 378 58.55 -18.08 37.24
C GLU A 378 57.72 -17.11 38.08
N LEU A 379 58.33 -16.45 39.06
CA LEU A 379 57.68 -15.42 39.88
C LEU A 379 57.29 -14.20 39.03
N GLN A 380 58.14 -13.75 38.12
CA GLN A 380 57.81 -12.69 37.16
C GLN A 380 56.65 -13.11 36.24
N ALA A 381 56.64 -14.35 35.74
CA ALA A 381 55.54 -14.86 34.94
C ALA A 381 54.23 -14.99 35.74
N LYS A 382 54.30 -15.38 37.02
CA LYS A 382 53.16 -15.35 37.95
C LYS A 382 52.67 -13.92 38.17
N GLN A 383 53.57 -12.96 38.41
CA GLN A 383 53.23 -11.55 38.57
C GLN A 383 52.55 -10.98 37.32
N GLN A 384 53.09 -11.26 36.13
CA GLN A 384 52.49 -10.83 34.85
C GLN A 384 51.10 -11.43 34.65
N ARG A 385 50.92 -12.72 34.95
CA ARG A 385 49.59 -13.35 34.94
C ARG A 385 48.63 -12.66 35.92
N ILE A 386 49.06 -12.37 37.15
CA ILE A 386 48.23 -11.67 38.14
C ILE A 386 47.85 -10.26 37.64
N LEU A 387 48.78 -9.52 37.05
CA LEU A 387 48.50 -8.19 36.49
C LEU A 387 47.52 -8.26 35.31
N HIS A 388 47.71 -9.21 34.40
CA HIS A 388 46.79 -9.43 33.29
C HIS A 388 45.40 -9.85 33.77
N TRP A 389 45.32 -10.75 34.76
CA TRP A 389 44.06 -11.11 35.39
C TRP A 389 43.38 -9.92 36.06
N ARG A 390 44.13 -9.03 36.73
CA ARG A 390 43.57 -7.80 37.31
C ARG A 390 43.00 -6.88 36.24
N GLN A 391 43.72 -6.65 35.14
CA GLN A 391 43.24 -5.85 34.01
C GLN A 391 41.97 -6.46 33.41
N LEU A 392 41.96 -7.77 33.16
CA LEU A 392 40.78 -8.47 32.64
C LEU A 392 39.58 -8.38 33.61
N VAL A 393 39.82 -8.50 34.92
CA VAL A 393 38.78 -8.32 35.95
C VAL A 393 38.27 -6.88 35.97
N GLU A 394 39.14 -5.88 35.84
CA GLU A 394 38.75 -4.46 35.76
C GLU A 394 37.92 -4.18 34.50
N GLU A 395 38.34 -4.68 33.34
CA GLU A 395 37.62 -4.55 32.07
C GLU A 395 36.25 -5.24 32.12
N THR A 396 36.19 -6.47 32.62
CA THR A 396 34.93 -7.20 32.77
C THR A 396 34.03 -6.55 33.81
N GLN A 397 34.57 -6.02 34.92
CA GLN A 397 33.79 -5.27 35.90
C GLN A 397 33.25 -3.96 35.30
N GLU A 398 34.00 -3.29 34.44
CA GLU A 398 33.53 -2.08 33.74
C GLU A 398 32.45 -2.42 32.70
N GLN A 399 32.62 -3.51 31.95
CA GLN A 399 31.56 -4.02 31.07
C GLN A 399 30.28 -4.36 31.84
N VAL A 400 30.40 -5.01 33.01
CA VAL A 400 29.27 -5.31 33.89
C VAL A 400 28.63 -4.02 34.41
N ARG A 401 29.41 -3.01 34.81
CA ARG A 401 28.87 -1.68 35.21
C ARG A 401 28.14 -1.00 34.06
N LEU A 402 28.68 -1.02 32.85
CA LEU A 402 28.05 -0.48 31.66
C LEU A 402 26.76 -1.21 31.31
N LEU A 403 26.73 -2.54 31.44
CA LEU A 403 25.52 -3.36 31.26
C LEU A 403 24.48 -3.06 32.34
N ILE A 404 24.86 -2.93 33.62
CA ILE A 404 23.93 -2.56 34.70
C ILE A 404 23.38 -1.14 34.48
N LYS A 405 24.22 -0.19 34.06
CA LYS A 405 23.80 1.18 33.74
C LYS A 405 22.90 1.23 32.49
N GLY A 406 23.24 0.46 31.46
CA GLY A 406 22.45 0.32 30.25
C GLY A 406 21.10 -0.36 30.49
N ASN A 407 21.08 -1.41 31.31
CA ASN A 407 19.87 -2.14 31.67
C ASN A 407 18.97 -1.31 32.61
N SER A 408 19.55 -0.60 33.59
CA SER A 408 18.77 0.33 34.43
C SER A 408 18.20 1.50 33.63
N ALA A 409 18.96 2.08 32.70
CA ALA A 409 18.46 3.10 31.78
C ALA A 409 17.38 2.55 30.83
N SER A 410 17.54 1.32 30.33
CA SER A 410 16.56 0.65 29.46
C SER A 410 15.28 0.32 30.22
N LYS A 411 15.38 -0.17 31.45
CA LYS A 411 14.23 -0.40 32.34
C LYS A 411 13.50 0.91 32.62
N THR A 412 14.23 1.99 32.89
CA THR A 412 13.63 3.33 33.09
C THR A 412 12.93 3.84 31.83
N ARG A 413 13.53 3.66 30.65
CA ARG A 413 12.91 4.01 29.36
C ARG A 413 11.72 3.13 29.05
N LEU A 414 11.79 1.82 29.30
CA LEU A 414 10.68 0.87 29.09
C LEU A 414 9.52 1.16 30.03
N CYS A 415 9.76 1.57 31.28
CA CYS A 415 8.71 2.02 32.19
C CYS A 415 8.08 3.35 31.76
N ARG A 416 8.86 4.28 31.19
CA ARG A 416 8.35 5.57 30.68
C ARG A 416 7.67 5.45 29.32
N SER A 417 8.12 4.54 28.46
CA SER A 417 7.68 4.43 27.07
C SER A 417 6.17 4.28 26.88
N PRO A 418 5.41 3.53 27.70
CA PRO A 418 3.97 3.42 27.53
C PRO A 418 3.31 4.75 27.89
N GLY A 419 3.77 5.41 28.95
CA GLY A 419 3.29 6.73 29.36
C GLY A 419 3.62 7.82 28.33
N GLU A 420 4.83 7.81 27.77
CA GLU A 420 5.27 8.75 26.73
C GLU A 420 4.54 8.51 25.41
N VAL A 421 4.34 7.25 25.00
CA VAL A 421 3.57 6.89 23.81
C VAL A 421 2.09 7.25 24.01
N LEU A 422 1.49 6.94 25.16
CA LEU A 422 0.12 7.36 25.47
C LEU A 422 -0.02 8.87 25.51
N ALA A 423 0.92 9.59 26.14
CA ALA A 423 0.93 11.05 26.16
C ALA A 423 1.11 11.64 24.76
N LEU A 424 1.92 11.03 23.90
CA LEU A 424 2.10 11.44 22.51
C LEU A 424 0.83 11.16 21.69
N VAL A 425 0.20 10.00 21.88
CA VAL A 425 -1.10 9.68 21.27
C VAL A 425 -2.16 10.67 21.73
N GLN A 426 -2.26 10.95 23.03
CA GLN A 426 -3.20 11.93 23.60
C GLN A 426 -2.91 13.36 23.15
N ARG A 427 -1.64 13.74 22.93
CA ARG A 427 -1.27 15.10 22.53
C ARG A 427 -1.32 15.34 21.02
N LYS A 428 -1.05 14.31 20.21
CA LYS A 428 -0.91 14.43 18.75
C LYS A 428 -2.02 13.73 17.99
N VAL A 429 -2.31 12.48 18.34
CA VAL A 429 -3.28 11.67 17.58
C VAL A 429 -4.71 12.00 17.99
N VAL A 430 -5.01 12.10 19.29
CA VAL A 430 -6.36 12.37 19.78
C VAL A 430 -6.89 13.72 19.28
N PRO A 431 -6.18 14.86 19.35
CA PRO A 431 -6.71 16.13 18.86
C PRO A 431 -6.87 16.14 17.35
N THR A 432 -5.98 15.45 16.62
CA THR A 432 -6.10 15.29 15.16
C THR A 432 -7.30 14.42 14.83
N PHE A 433 -7.53 13.34 15.56
CA PHE A 433 -8.69 12.47 15.40
C PHE A 433 -9.98 13.21 15.76
N GLU A 434 -10.02 13.97 16.84
CA GLU A 434 -11.16 14.80 17.24
C GLU A 434 -11.44 15.91 16.23
N ALA A 435 -10.42 16.48 15.58
CA ALA A 435 -10.58 17.44 14.50
C ALA A 435 -11.07 16.79 13.19
N VAL A 436 -10.61 15.57 12.87
CA VAL A 436 -10.95 14.85 11.63
C VAL A 436 -12.28 14.10 11.76
N ALA A 437 -12.66 13.65 12.94
CA ALA A 437 -13.91 12.91 13.20
C ALA A 437 -15.17 13.64 12.70
N PRO A 438 -15.43 14.92 13.04
CA PRO A 438 -16.60 15.63 12.53
C PRO A 438 -16.53 15.80 11.02
N GLN A 439 -15.35 16.08 10.45
CA GLN A 439 -15.16 16.19 9.00
C GLN A 439 -15.45 14.87 8.29
N SER A 440 -15.00 13.74 8.85
CA SER A 440 -15.25 12.41 8.29
C SER A 440 -16.73 12.02 8.36
N ARG A 441 -17.42 12.36 9.47
CA ARG A 441 -18.87 12.14 9.62
C ARG A 441 -19.66 13.01 8.65
N GLU A 442 -19.24 14.26 8.48
CA GLU A 442 -19.84 15.19 7.53
C GLU A 442 -19.65 14.71 6.08
N LEU A 443 -18.46 14.22 5.73
CA LEU A 443 -18.20 13.61 4.42
C LEU A 443 -19.06 12.36 4.19
N LEU A 444 -19.18 11.47 5.19
CA LEU A 444 -20.06 10.29 5.10
C LEU A 444 -21.53 10.69 4.92
N ARG A 445 -22.01 11.68 5.68
CA ARG A 445 -23.37 12.24 5.52
C ARG A 445 -23.57 12.81 4.12
N CYS A 446 -22.59 13.57 3.62
CA CYS A 446 -22.63 14.14 2.27
C CYS A 446 -22.73 13.04 1.21
N LEU A 447 -21.92 11.98 1.33
CA LEU A 447 -21.94 10.81 0.43
C LEU A 447 -23.28 10.07 0.48
N GLU A 448 -23.84 9.82 1.67
CA GLU A 448 -25.14 9.16 1.83
C GLU A 448 -26.25 9.96 1.13
N GLU A 449 -26.24 11.28 1.27
CA GLU A 449 -27.17 12.16 0.58
C GLU A 449 -26.93 12.19 -0.94
N GLU A 450 -25.68 12.20 -1.43
CA GLU A 450 -25.38 12.09 -2.87
C GLU A 450 -25.91 10.78 -3.47
N VAL A 451 -25.72 9.67 -2.76
CA VAL A 451 -26.22 8.35 -3.16
C VAL A 451 -27.74 8.32 -3.25
N ARG A 452 -28.46 9.09 -2.43
CA ARG A 452 -29.92 9.23 -2.53
C ARG A 452 -30.34 9.98 -3.80
N HIS A 453 -29.54 10.92 -4.30
CA HIS A 453 -29.87 11.70 -5.49
C HIS A 453 -29.52 10.99 -6.81
N LEU A 454 -28.48 10.15 -6.83
CA LEU A 454 -27.98 9.46 -8.02
C LEU A 454 -29.05 8.64 -8.79
N PRO A 455 -29.93 7.83 -8.16
CA PRO A 455 -30.95 7.06 -8.87
C PRO A 455 -31.94 7.89 -9.68
N HIS A 456 -32.09 9.17 -9.35
CA HIS A 456 -33.07 10.07 -9.93
C HIS A 456 -32.53 10.86 -11.13
N ILE A 457 -31.25 10.70 -11.51
CA ILE A 457 -30.69 11.30 -12.71
C ILE A 457 -30.93 10.38 -13.90
N LEU A 458 -31.63 10.89 -14.91
CA LEU A 458 -31.79 10.21 -16.19
C LEU A 458 -30.44 10.19 -16.93
N LEU A 459 -29.91 9.00 -17.22
CA LEU A 459 -28.62 8.82 -17.91
C LEU A 459 -28.53 9.58 -19.23
N GLY A 460 -29.66 9.71 -19.96
CA GLY A 460 -29.73 10.49 -21.20
C GLY A 460 -29.35 11.97 -21.02
N THR A 461 -29.57 12.54 -19.84
CA THR A 461 -29.22 13.93 -19.52
C THR A 461 -27.73 14.14 -19.21
N LEU A 462 -26.97 13.06 -19.02
CA LEU A 462 -25.53 13.09 -18.75
C LEU A 462 -24.69 13.00 -20.03
N LEU A 463 -25.31 12.67 -21.17
CA LEU A 463 -24.61 12.52 -22.44
C LEU A 463 -24.28 13.88 -23.05
N ARG A 464 -23.01 14.09 -23.39
CA ARG A 464 -22.53 15.31 -24.08
C ARG A 464 -22.86 15.32 -25.58
N HIS A 465 -23.54 14.30 -26.07
CA HIS A 465 -23.87 14.11 -27.48
C HIS A 465 -25.38 14.08 -27.65
N ARG A 466 -25.90 14.81 -28.64
CA ARG A 466 -27.27 14.58 -29.11
C ARG A 466 -27.34 13.17 -29.71
N PRO A 467 -28.44 12.43 -29.50
CA PRO A 467 -28.68 11.20 -30.24
C PRO A 467 -28.57 11.48 -31.75
N GLY A 468 -27.57 10.91 -32.42
CA GLY A 468 -27.33 11.09 -33.87
C GLY A 468 -26.20 12.06 -34.27
N GLU A 469 -25.62 12.85 -33.36
CA GLU A 469 -24.51 13.76 -33.66
C GLU A 469 -23.20 13.35 -32.95
N LEU A 470 -22.11 13.18 -33.71
CA LEU A 470 -20.77 12.84 -33.18
C LEU A 470 -20.05 14.02 -32.51
N LYS A 471 -20.52 15.26 -32.72
CA LYS A 471 -19.87 16.45 -32.16
C LYS A 471 -20.30 16.64 -30.69
N PRO A 472 -19.37 16.87 -29.76
CA PRO A 472 -19.70 17.18 -28.37
C PRO A 472 -20.38 18.55 -28.27
N LEU A 473 -21.35 18.67 -27.38
CA LEU A 473 -22.05 19.92 -27.10
C LEU A 473 -21.09 21.01 -26.59
N PRO A 474 -21.17 22.25 -27.10
CA PRO A 474 -20.32 23.34 -26.65
C PRO A 474 -20.54 23.65 -25.16
N THR A 475 -19.47 23.59 -24.36
CA THR A 475 -19.45 23.83 -22.91
C THR A 475 -19.90 25.25 -22.49
N VAL A 476 -20.01 26.15 -23.46
CA VAL A 476 -20.34 27.57 -23.28
C VAL A 476 -21.86 27.79 -23.30
N LEU A 477 -22.62 26.89 -23.93
CA LEU A 477 -24.06 27.04 -24.08
C LEU A 477 -24.82 26.45 -22.88
N PRO A 478 -25.96 27.06 -22.49
CA PRO A 478 -26.88 26.44 -21.54
C PRO A 478 -27.37 25.10 -22.09
N SER A 479 -27.57 24.13 -21.19
CA SER A 479 -27.90 22.75 -21.58
C SER A 479 -29.10 22.70 -22.50
N ILE A 480 -29.05 21.84 -23.53
CA ILE A 480 -30.25 21.53 -24.32
C ILE A 480 -31.33 20.93 -23.41
N HIS A 481 -30.93 20.27 -22.32
CA HIS A 481 -31.84 19.71 -21.33
C HIS A 481 -32.42 20.76 -20.36
N GLN A 482 -31.98 22.01 -20.37
CA GLN A 482 -32.67 23.10 -19.65
C GLN A 482 -33.92 23.59 -20.40
N LEU A 483 -33.98 23.37 -21.72
CA LEU A 483 -35.08 23.80 -22.58
C LEU A 483 -36.16 22.73 -22.77
N HIS A 484 -35.90 21.48 -22.37
CA HIS A 484 -36.83 20.38 -22.57
C HIS A 484 -37.84 20.31 -21.41
N PRO A 485 -39.17 20.44 -21.65
CA PRO A 485 -40.19 20.44 -20.60
C PRO A 485 -40.27 19.13 -19.80
N ALA A 486 -39.83 18.01 -20.39
CA ALA A 486 -39.71 16.72 -19.70
C ALA A 486 -38.37 16.49 -18.98
N SER A 487 -37.43 17.44 -19.05
CA SER A 487 -36.20 17.36 -18.26
C SER A 487 -36.56 17.71 -16.83
N PRO A 488 -36.35 16.82 -15.85
CA PRO A 488 -36.70 17.13 -14.49
C PRO A 488 -35.86 18.34 -14.12
N ARG A 489 -36.52 19.44 -13.73
CA ARG A 489 -35.95 20.41 -12.76
C ARG A 489 -35.75 19.69 -11.41
N GLY A 490 -35.16 18.50 -11.47
CA GLY A 490 -35.12 17.53 -10.41
C GLY A 490 -34.24 18.11 -9.35
N SER A 491 -34.82 18.32 -8.18
CA SER A 491 -34.12 18.66 -6.95
C SER A 491 -32.80 17.87 -6.80
N SER A 492 -32.80 16.61 -7.25
CA SER A 492 -31.63 15.72 -7.33
C SER A 492 -30.47 16.26 -8.17
N PHE A 493 -30.73 16.82 -9.37
CA PHE A 493 -29.69 17.41 -10.21
C PHE A 493 -29.08 18.65 -9.56
N ILE A 494 -29.94 19.53 -9.04
CA ILE A 494 -29.51 20.77 -8.38
C ILE A 494 -28.65 20.42 -7.15
N ALA A 495 -29.11 19.49 -6.31
CA ALA A 495 -28.39 19.04 -5.13
C ALA A 495 -27.00 18.47 -5.48
N LEU A 496 -26.91 17.63 -6.52
CA LEU A 496 -25.63 17.04 -6.94
C LEU A 496 -24.71 18.07 -7.60
N SER A 497 -25.25 19.00 -8.40
CA SER A 497 -24.45 20.08 -8.99
C SER A 497 -23.82 20.97 -7.91
N HIS A 498 -24.58 21.30 -6.86
CA HIS A 498 -24.08 22.09 -5.74
C HIS A 498 -22.97 21.34 -4.98
N LYS A 499 -23.14 20.04 -4.74
CA LYS A 499 -22.14 19.22 -4.04
C LYS A 499 -20.85 19.01 -4.82
N LEU A 500 -20.95 18.87 -6.14
CA LEU A 500 -19.79 18.72 -7.03
C LEU A 500 -19.11 20.07 -7.38
N GLY A 501 -19.56 21.19 -6.79
CA GLY A 501 -18.98 22.51 -7.04
C GLY A 501 -19.29 23.09 -8.43
N LEU A 502 -20.34 22.61 -9.10
CA LEU A 502 -20.77 23.16 -10.38
C LEU A 502 -21.56 24.46 -10.16
N PRO A 503 -21.26 25.55 -10.92
CA PRO A 503 -22.04 26.78 -10.86
C PRO A 503 -23.53 26.53 -11.12
N PRO A 504 -24.45 27.24 -10.42
CA PRO A 504 -25.87 27.12 -10.66
C PRO A 504 -26.19 27.46 -12.13
N GLY A 505 -27.03 26.64 -12.77
CA GLY A 505 -27.40 26.82 -14.18
C GLY A 505 -26.46 26.17 -15.19
N LYS A 506 -25.46 25.38 -14.76
CA LYS A 506 -24.67 24.54 -15.66
C LYS A 506 -25.43 23.27 -16.08
N ALA A 507 -25.03 22.71 -17.22
CA ALA A 507 -25.70 21.58 -17.85
C ALA A 507 -25.46 20.25 -17.13
N SER A 508 -26.44 19.34 -17.18
CA SER A 508 -26.34 18.01 -16.58
C SER A 508 -25.24 17.14 -17.18
N GLU A 509 -24.92 17.36 -18.45
CA GLU A 509 -23.79 16.77 -19.16
C GLU A 509 -22.40 17.13 -18.55
N LEU A 510 -22.32 18.12 -17.67
CA LEU A 510 -21.08 18.51 -16.98
C LEU A 510 -20.83 17.75 -15.67
N LEU A 511 -21.81 17.01 -15.15
CA LEU A 511 -21.62 16.21 -13.94
C LEU A 511 -20.55 15.13 -14.12
N LEU A 512 -20.55 14.44 -15.26
CA LEU A 512 -19.58 13.37 -15.54
C LEU A 512 -18.15 13.92 -15.70
N PRO A 513 -17.89 14.96 -16.51
CA PRO A 513 -16.59 15.62 -16.54
C PRO A 513 -16.14 16.14 -15.17
N ALA A 514 -17.04 16.74 -14.38
CA ALA A 514 -16.70 17.23 -13.05
C ALA A 514 -16.33 16.07 -12.10
N ALA A 515 -17.12 15.00 -12.06
CA ALA A 515 -16.82 13.81 -11.27
C ALA A 515 -15.51 13.13 -11.73
N ALA A 516 -15.24 13.11 -13.04
CA ALA A 516 -13.98 12.60 -13.58
C ALA A 516 -12.79 13.46 -13.15
N SER A 517 -12.93 14.79 -13.16
CA SER A 517 -11.88 15.71 -12.66
C SER A 517 -11.62 15.52 -11.17
N LEU A 518 -12.66 15.45 -10.34
CA LEU A 518 -12.53 15.17 -8.90
C LEU A 518 -11.89 13.80 -8.63
N ARG A 519 -12.22 12.79 -9.44
CA ARG A 519 -11.57 11.47 -9.36
C ARG A 519 -10.09 11.56 -9.71
N GLN A 520 -9.72 12.33 -10.72
CA GLN A 520 -8.33 12.54 -11.11
C GLN A 520 -7.56 13.29 -10.02
N ASP A 521 -8.16 14.32 -9.42
CA ASP A 521 -7.59 15.03 -8.27
C ASP A 521 -7.42 14.11 -7.06
N LEU A 522 -8.40 13.25 -6.78
CA LEU A 522 -8.31 12.25 -5.72
C LEU A 522 -7.18 11.25 -5.96
N LEU A 523 -7.01 10.77 -7.20
CA LEU A 523 -5.90 9.89 -7.56
C LEU A 523 -4.55 10.61 -7.39
N LEU A 524 -4.46 11.87 -7.83
CA LEU A 524 -3.27 12.69 -7.64
C LEU A 524 -2.93 12.87 -6.14
N LEU A 525 -3.93 13.15 -5.30
CA LEU A 525 -3.74 13.27 -3.85
C LEU A 525 -3.36 11.95 -3.19
N GLN A 526 -3.90 10.81 -3.66
CA GLN A 526 -3.51 9.49 -3.19
C GLN A 526 -2.07 9.15 -3.57
N ASP A 527 -1.67 9.44 -4.81
CA ASP A 527 -0.30 9.26 -5.28
C ASP A 527 0.66 10.13 -4.47
N GLN A 528 0.34 11.40 -4.27
CA GLN A 528 1.10 12.29 -3.39
C GLN A 528 1.21 11.68 -1.99
N ARG A 529 0.09 11.30 -1.35
CA ARG A 529 0.11 10.70 -0.01
C ARG A 529 0.97 9.44 0.05
N SER A 530 0.92 8.60 -0.98
CA SER A 530 1.74 7.39 -1.05
C SER A 530 3.22 7.71 -1.17
N LEU A 531 3.60 8.72 -1.96
CA LEU A 531 4.96 9.22 -2.09
C LEU A 531 5.46 9.78 -0.74
N TRP A 532 4.67 10.63 -0.09
CA TRP A 532 4.98 11.16 1.24
C TRP A 532 5.17 10.05 2.28
N CYS A 533 4.31 9.03 2.30
CA CYS A 533 4.46 7.87 3.19
C CYS A 533 5.72 7.06 2.88
N TRP A 534 6.04 6.88 1.60
CA TRP A 534 7.24 6.18 1.16
C TRP A 534 8.51 6.94 1.57
N ASP A 535 8.55 8.25 1.34
CA ASP A 535 9.64 9.13 1.77
C ASP A 535 9.84 9.10 3.29
N LEU A 536 8.75 9.15 4.07
CA LEU A 536 8.79 9.06 5.54
C LEU A 536 9.34 7.71 6.03
N LEU A 537 8.95 6.61 5.39
CA LEU A 537 9.46 5.27 5.72
C LEU A 537 10.95 5.13 5.33
N HIS A 538 11.35 5.70 4.20
CA HIS A 538 12.74 5.73 3.75
C HIS A 538 13.62 6.58 4.68
N MET A 539 13.14 7.75 5.14
CA MET A 539 13.83 8.54 6.15
C MET A 539 14.03 7.72 7.43
N LYS A 540 12.98 7.07 7.94
CA LYS A 540 13.05 6.31 9.20
C LYS A 540 14.04 5.13 9.14
N THR A 541 14.22 4.53 7.97
CA THR A 541 15.13 3.38 7.79
C THR A 541 16.56 3.78 7.46
N SER A 542 16.79 4.97 6.88
CA SER A 542 18.13 5.45 6.51
C SER A 542 18.83 6.28 7.59
N LEU A 543 18.09 6.76 8.60
CA LEU A 543 18.65 7.60 9.67
C LEU A 543 19.19 6.76 10.84
N PRO A 544 20.43 7.01 11.30
CA PRO A 544 20.94 6.47 12.55
C PRO A 544 20.03 6.87 13.73
N PRO A 545 19.75 5.98 14.69
CA PRO A 545 18.97 6.33 15.86
C PRO A 545 19.71 7.40 16.71
N GLY A 546 19.15 8.61 16.81
CA GLY A 546 19.62 9.64 17.74
C GLY A 546 20.10 10.97 17.14
N LEU A 547 19.89 11.26 15.85
CA LEU A 547 20.26 12.58 15.30
C LEU A 547 19.42 13.73 15.92
N PRO A 548 20.06 14.87 16.25
CA PRO A 548 19.36 16.07 16.71
C PRO A 548 18.44 16.66 15.62
N THR A 549 17.34 17.29 16.05
CA THR A 549 16.28 17.82 15.15
C THR A 549 16.80 18.80 14.09
N GLN A 550 17.89 19.53 14.37
CA GLN A 550 18.52 20.44 13.41
C GLN A 550 19.20 19.70 12.25
N GLU A 551 19.87 18.58 12.51
CA GLU A 551 20.49 17.78 11.44
C GLU A 551 19.42 17.14 10.55
N LEU A 552 18.30 16.71 11.12
CA LEU A 552 17.15 16.22 10.35
C LEU A 552 16.60 17.29 9.40
N LEU A 553 16.49 18.54 9.86
CA LEU A 553 16.04 19.66 9.01
C LEU A 553 17.06 19.99 7.91
N GLN A 554 18.37 19.89 8.18
CA GLN A 554 19.40 20.08 7.16
C GLN A 554 19.38 18.96 6.12
N ILE A 555 19.20 17.71 6.54
CA ILE A 555 19.07 16.56 5.64
C ILE A 555 17.84 16.76 4.74
N GLN A 556 16.69 17.12 5.31
CA GLN A 556 15.48 17.43 4.54
C GLN A 556 15.71 18.57 3.54
N ALA A 557 16.30 19.68 3.97
CA ALA A 557 16.59 20.82 3.10
C ALA A 557 17.56 20.46 1.95
N SER A 558 18.56 19.62 2.24
CA SER A 558 19.51 19.14 1.23
C SER A 558 18.85 18.25 0.17
N GLN A 559 17.93 17.38 0.59
CA GLN A 559 17.18 16.52 -0.31
C GLN A 559 16.16 17.31 -1.14
N GLU A 560 15.44 18.26 -0.54
CA GLU A 560 14.52 19.14 -1.26
C GLU A 560 15.26 19.95 -2.33
N LYS A 561 16.48 20.43 -2.03
CA LYS A 561 17.34 21.12 -2.99
C LYS A 561 17.74 20.18 -4.14
N GLN A 562 18.19 18.96 -3.82
CA GLN A 562 18.58 17.97 -4.82
C GLN A 562 17.40 17.54 -5.71
N GLN A 563 16.20 17.38 -5.14
CA GLN A 563 14.98 17.08 -5.88
C GLN A 563 14.60 18.22 -6.83
N LYS A 564 14.67 19.48 -6.38
CA LYS A 564 14.43 20.66 -7.23
C LYS A 564 15.42 20.74 -8.39
N GLU A 565 16.69 20.46 -8.16
CA GLU A 565 17.72 20.42 -9.21
C GLU A 565 17.46 19.30 -10.22
N ASN A 566 17.13 18.09 -9.74
CA ASN A 566 16.78 16.95 -10.59
C ASN A 566 15.53 17.21 -11.44
N LEU A 567 14.47 17.78 -10.86
CA LEU A 567 13.27 18.19 -11.58
C LEU A 567 13.60 19.26 -12.64
N GLY A 568 14.43 20.24 -12.31
CA GLY A 568 14.89 21.25 -13.26
C GLY A 568 15.66 20.67 -14.45
N GLN A 569 16.50 19.66 -14.21
CA GLN A 569 17.20 18.94 -15.28
C GLN A 569 16.24 18.10 -16.15
N ALA A 570 15.28 17.42 -15.53
CA ALA A 570 14.27 16.64 -16.25
C ALA A 570 13.39 17.53 -17.14
N LEU A 571 12.95 18.68 -16.63
CA LEU A 571 12.17 19.66 -17.40
C LEU A 571 12.98 20.22 -18.58
N LYS A 572 14.26 20.57 -18.39
CA LYS A 572 15.13 21.01 -19.51
C LYS A 572 15.30 19.93 -20.58
N ARG A 573 15.39 18.65 -20.19
CA ARG A 573 15.45 17.53 -21.14
C ARG A 573 14.14 17.41 -21.92
N LEU A 574 13.00 17.49 -21.25
CA LEU A 574 11.68 17.48 -21.91
C LEU A 574 11.50 18.65 -22.87
N GLU A 575 11.92 19.85 -22.47
CA GLU A 575 11.88 21.05 -23.32
C GLU A 575 12.74 20.86 -24.58
N LYS A 576 13.95 20.31 -24.44
CA LYS A 576 14.83 20.01 -25.58
C LYS A 576 14.18 18.98 -26.52
N LEU A 577 13.58 17.92 -25.99
CA LEU A 577 12.88 16.91 -26.79
C LEU A 577 11.66 17.50 -27.52
N LEU A 578 10.89 18.36 -26.86
CA LEU A 578 9.75 19.05 -27.47
C LEU A 578 10.21 19.99 -28.60
N LYS A 579 11.29 20.75 -28.40
CA LYS A 579 11.88 21.60 -29.46
C LYS A 579 12.32 20.77 -30.67
N GLN A 580 13.03 19.67 -30.46
CA GLN A 580 13.43 18.75 -31.53
C GLN A 580 12.22 18.13 -32.26
N ALA A 581 11.15 17.80 -31.53
CA ALA A 581 9.92 17.29 -32.12
C ALA A 581 9.21 18.36 -32.97
N LEU A 582 9.18 19.60 -32.50
CA LEU A 582 8.60 20.73 -33.23
C LEU A 582 9.40 21.06 -34.51
N GLU A 583 10.73 20.99 -34.47
CA GLU A 583 11.60 21.19 -35.65
C GLU A 583 11.35 20.15 -36.75
N ARG A 584 10.96 18.92 -36.40
CA ARG A 584 10.63 17.85 -37.37
C ARG A 584 9.24 17.96 -37.97
N ILE A 585 8.36 18.82 -37.45
CA ILE A 585 6.99 19.00 -37.99
C ILE A 585 7.00 19.48 -39.45
N PRO A 586 7.75 20.54 -39.85
CA PRO A 586 7.77 20.98 -41.25
C PRO A 586 8.37 19.93 -42.19
N GLU A 587 9.36 19.15 -41.76
CA GLU A 587 9.88 18.02 -42.55
C GLU A 587 8.80 16.96 -42.78
N LEU A 588 8.05 16.59 -41.73
CA LEU A 588 6.92 15.67 -41.83
C LEU A 588 5.79 16.24 -42.70
N GLN A 589 5.48 17.53 -42.59
CA GLN A 589 4.50 18.20 -43.45
C GLN A 589 4.95 18.22 -44.91
N GLY A 590 6.25 18.44 -45.18
CA GLY A 590 6.84 18.36 -46.51
C GLY A 590 6.69 16.97 -47.11
N ILE A 591 7.09 15.92 -46.38
CA ILE A 591 6.96 14.52 -46.81
C ILE A 591 5.49 14.15 -47.06
N VAL A 592 4.56 14.59 -46.20
CA VAL A 592 3.11 14.37 -46.39
C VAL A 592 2.58 15.14 -47.60
N GLY A 593 3.09 16.35 -47.87
CA GLY A 593 2.79 17.15 -49.05
C GLY A 593 3.28 16.50 -50.33
N ASP A 594 4.54 16.06 -50.36
CA ASP A 594 5.16 15.35 -51.49
C ASP A 594 4.42 14.05 -51.80
N TRP A 595 4.01 13.30 -50.77
CA TRP A 595 3.20 12.10 -50.95
C TRP A 595 1.82 12.39 -51.57
N TRP A 596 1.26 13.58 -51.32
CA TRP A 596 -0.01 14.00 -51.91
C TRP A 596 0.12 14.50 -53.36
N GLU A 597 1.19 15.22 -53.68
CA GLU A 597 1.49 15.79 -55.01
C GLU A 597 2.06 14.74 -55.98
N GLN A 598 2.87 13.81 -55.49
CA GLN A 598 3.44 12.69 -56.27
C GLN A 598 2.87 11.37 -55.80
N PRO A 599 1.56 11.13 -56.05
CA PRO A 599 0.98 9.88 -55.67
C PRO A 599 1.62 8.76 -56.49
N GLY A 600 2.34 7.85 -55.81
CA GLY A 600 2.47 6.46 -56.27
C GLY A 600 1.10 5.81 -56.56
N GLN A 601 0.01 6.48 -56.20
CA GLN A 601 -1.38 6.16 -56.51
C GLN A 601 -1.70 6.20 -58.02
N ALA A 602 -0.87 6.82 -58.88
CA ALA A 602 -0.98 6.59 -60.34
C ALA A 602 -0.49 5.19 -60.75
N ALA A 603 0.43 4.60 -59.98
CA ALA A 603 0.94 3.24 -60.20
C ALA A 603 -0.01 2.16 -59.67
N LEU A 604 -1.00 2.50 -58.83
CA LEU A 604 -1.96 1.58 -58.21
C LEU A 604 -3.39 1.84 -58.69
N SER A 605 -3.56 2.09 -60.00
CA SER A 605 -4.87 2.40 -60.60
C SER A 605 -5.92 1.29 -60.43
N GLU A 606 -5.52 0.07 -60.05
CA GLU A 606 -6.39 -1.11 -59.94
C GLU A 606 -6.86 -1.42 -58.51
N GLU A 607 -6.31 -0.78 -57.47
CA GLU A 607 -6.76 -1.05 -56.09
C GLU A 607 -8.07 -0.31 -55.76
N LEU A 608 -9.16 -1.08 -55.68
CA LEU A 608 -10.47 -0.61 -55.22
C LEU A 608 -10.54 -0.62 -53.69
N CYS A 609 -10.55 0.56 -53.06
CA CYS A 609 -10.85 0.69 -51.63
C CYS A 609 -12.36 0.92 -51.45
N GLN A 610 -13.03 -0.01 -50.75
CA GLN A 610 -14.50 0.00 -50.59
C GLN A 610 -15.27 0.03 -51.93
N GLY A 611 -14.72 -0.63 -52.96
CA GLY A 611 -15.33 -0.70 -54.29
C GLY A 611 -15.19 0.58 -55.13
N LEU A 612 -14.45 1.58 -54.67
CA LEU A 612 -14.20 2.82 -55.40
C LEU A 612 -12.72 2.95 -55.77
N SER A 613 -12.46 3.33 -57.02
CA SER A 613 -11.13 3.75 -57.46
C SER A 613 -10.78 5.11 -56.85
N LEU A 614 -9.50 5.45 -56.74
CA LEU A 614 -9.06 6.76 -56.22
C LEU A 614 -9.74 7.96 -56.92
N PRO A 615 -9.93 7.98 -58.28
CA PRO A 615 -10.67 9.05 -58.94
C PRO A 615 -12.14 9.13 -58.46
N GLN A 616 -12.79 7.99 -58.26
CA GLN A 616 -14.16 7.94 -57.74
C GLN A 616 -14.22 8.41 -56.28
N TRP A 617 -13.22 8.07 -55.47
CA TRP A 617 -13.13 8.50 -54.07
C TRP A 617 -12.90 10.02 -53.96
N ARG A 618 -12.02 10.59 -54.80
CA ARG A 618 -11.82 12.04 -54.92
C ARG A 618 -13.10 12.75 -55.37
N LEU A 619 -13.79 12.24 -56.38
CA LEU A 619 -15.05 12.80 -56.85
C LEU A 619 -16.11 12.83 -55.74
N ARG A 620 -16.22 11.72 -54.99
CA ARG A 620 -17.15 11.61 -53.86
C ARG A 620 -16.81 12.60 -52.74
N TRP A 621 -15.52 12.84 -52.48
CA TRP A 621 -15.09 13.87 -51.52
C TRP A 621 -15.42 15.28 -51.98
N VAL A 622 -15.14 15.62 -53.24
CA VAL A 622 -15.49 16.95 -53.78
C VAL A 622 -17.00 17.19 -53.70
N GLN A 623 -17.81 16.16 -53.99
CA GLN A 623 -19.26 16.23 -53.82
C GLN A 623 -19.67 16.41 -52.34
N ALA A 624 -19.06 15.67 -51.41
CA ALA A 624 -19.32 15.81 -49.98
C ALA A 624 -18.89 17.19 -49.44
N GLN A 625 -17.78 17.74 -49.93
CA GLN A 625 -17.32 19.08 -49.60
C GLN A 625 -18.28 20.15 -50.13
N GLY A 626 -18.75 20.00 -51.38
CA GLY A 626 -19.77 20.89 -51.95
C GLY A 626 -21.10 20.83 -51.20
N ALA A 627 -21.51 19.64 -50.74
CA ALA A 627 -22.71 19.47 -49.91
C ALA A 627 -22.55 20.10 -48.52
N LEU A 628 -21.36 19.95 -47.90
CA LEU A 628 -21.04 20.59 -46.64
C LEU A 628 -20.99 22.11 -46.74
N GLN A 629 -20.45 22.66 -47.84
CA GLN A 629 -20.44 24.10 -48.07
C GLN A 629 -21.86 24.66 -48.22
N LYS A 630 -22.75 23.95 -48.92
CA LYS A 630 -24.17 24.34 -49.02
C LYS A 630 -24.96 24.24 -47.71
N LEU A 631 -24.50 23.43 -46.74
CA LEU A 631 -25.09 23.33 -45.41
C LEU A 631 -24.53 24.38 -44.43
N CYS A 632 -23.43 25.04 -44.77
CA CYS A 632 -22.79 26.08 -43.96
C CYS A 632 -23.01 27.51 -44.49
N SER A 633 -23.69 27.65 -45.62
CA SER A 633 -24.30 28.90 -46.13
C SER A 633 -25.79 28.89 -45.85
#